data_AF-A8NSE4-F1
#
_entry.id   AF-A8NSE4-F1
#
_cell.length_a   1.000
_cell.length_b   1.000
_cell.length_c   1.000
_cell.angle_alpha   90.00
_cell.angle_beta   90.00
_cell.angle_gamma   90.00
#
_symmetry.space_group_name_H-M   'P 1'
#
loop_
_entity.id
_entity.type
_entity.pdbx_description
1 polymer ?
#
loop_
_entity_poly.entity_id
_entity_poly.type
_entity_poly.pdbx_seq_one_letter_code
_entity_poly.pdbx_strand_id
1 'polypeptide(L)'
;MSTLVKAQCLCGTNKYHLSFPTSSLPIPTSICNCNTCRHATGQSFAMYVDLDGPPLSLFSTETSSTGETQPAVANLDEEGNLTTYASSEGGKRYFCSTCGAHMFFSVEDPKDGKVRWEACAGVLERFDGIVTIDKHIFLGDTLDGGASKHITRYGGNTLPRYKALRSPGDALPHDWNHTPQPSDTTTTPSNDLLHFHCLCKSISFHIERPTIITNPSEEWWFVPGKTPSDPIRYSTEYCFCTSCRLSSGCVVTTWSYVPFDCTLVSSECPSEHNKLEVKHIHQPTQKPDHQL
;
A
#
# COMPACT_ATOMS: atom_id res chain seq x y z
N MET A 1 9.80 11.29 -26.95
CA MET A 1 9.84 9.81 -26.98
C MET A 1 9.42 9.33 -25.61
N SER A 2 8.54 8.33 -25.57
CA SER A 2 8.04 7.75 -24.34
C SER A 2 8.50 6.31 -24.22
N THR A 3 8.77 5.88 -22.99
CA THR A 3 9.11 4.50 -22.66
C THR A 3 7.84 3.80 -22.20
N LEU A 4 7.43 2.75 -22.91
CA LEU A 4 6.30 1.93 -22.53
C LEU A 4 6.75 0.78 -21.61
N VAL A 5 6.04 0.60 -20.50
CA VAL A 5 6.25 -0.50 -19.54
C VAL A 5 4.93 -1.22 -19.33
N LYS A 6 4.93 -2.55 -19.30
CA LYS A 6 3.72 -3.30 -18.99
C LYS A 6 3.43 -3.28 -17.50
N ALA A 7 2.15 -3.27 -17.16
CA ALA A 7 1.67 -3.50 -15.80
C ALA A 7 0.64 -4.63 -15.80
N GLN A 8 0.62 -5.43 -14.73
CA GLN A 8 -0.35 -6.49 -14.55
C GLN A 8 -0.68 -6.78 -13.09
N CYS A 9 -1.90 -7.27 -12.83
CA CYS A 9 -2.26 -7.85 -11.53
C CYS A 9 -1.81 -9.32 -11.42
N LEU A 10 -1.89 -9.90 -10.21
CA LEU A 10 -1.51 -11.30 -9.95
C LEU A 10 -2.22 -12.31 -10.85
N CYS A 11 -3.55 -12.20 -11.00
CA CYS A 11 -4.33 -13.16 -11.79
C CYS A 11 -4.18 -12.95 -13.31
N GLY A 12 -3.54 -11.85 -13.74
CA GLY A 12 -3.32 -11.53 -15.15
C GLY A 12 -4.58 -11.11 -15.93
N THR A 13 -5.73 -10.93 -15.27
CA THR A 13 -6.96 -10.42 -15.90
C THR A 13 -6.79 -8.97 -16.35
N ASN A 14 -6.12 -8.15 -15.55
CA ASN A 14 -5.88 -6.75 -15.85
C ASN A 14 -4.43 -6.57 -16.29
N LYS A 15 -4.23 -6.12 -17.53
CA LYS A 15 -2.91 -5.88 -18.13
C LYS A 15 -2.95 -4.63 -19.01
N TYR A 16 -1.95 -3.76 -18.89
CA TYR A 16 -1.92 -2.48 -19.59
C TYR A 16 -0.50 -2.08 -20.01
N HIS A 17 -0.39 -1.18 -20.98
CA HIS A 17 0.82 -0.41 -21.23
C HIS A 17 0.77 0.92 -20.48
N LEU A 18 1.88 1.30 -19.86
CA LEU A 18 2.05 2.55 -19.15
C LEU A 18 3.14 3.37 -19.82
N SER A 19 2.84 4.65 -20.08
CA SER A 19 3.76 5.59 -20.71
C SER A 19 4.53 6.38 -19.67
N PHE A 20 5.84 6.52 -19.89
CA PHE A 20 6.72 7.37 -19.11
C PHE A 20 7.56 8.25 -20.04
N PRO A 21 7.82 9.54 -19.72
CA PRO A 21 8.67 10.37 -20.55
C PRO A 21 10.11 9.86 -20.46
N THR A 22 10.69 9.39 -21.57
CA THR A 22 12.02 8.75 -21.55
C THR A 22 13.10 9.67 -20.99
N SER A 23 13.02 10.98 -21.27
CA SER A 23 13.95 12.00 -20.78
C SER A 23 13.88 12.24 -19.27
N SER A 24 12.81 11.79 -18.62
CA SER A 24 12.56 11.99 -17.18
C SER A 24 12.88 10.75 -16.35
N LEU A 25 13.31 9.65 -16.99
CA LEU A 25 13.62 8.41 -16.28
C LEU A 25 14.95 8.49 -15.51
N PRO A 26 15.04 7.89 -14.32
CA PRO A 26 13.95 7.26 -13.56
C PRO A 26 13.02 8.29 -12.89
N ILE A 27 11.71 7.98 -12.83
CA ILE A 27 10.69 8.85 -12.22
C ILE A 27 10.83 8.84 -10.69
N PRO A 28 10.99 10.01 -10.04
CA PRO A 28 11.01 10.11 -8.58
C PRO A 28 9.65 9.75 -7.97
N THR A 29 9.65 8.78 -7.07
CA THR A 29 8.47 8.29 -6.37
C THR A 29 8.70 8.32 -4.86
N SER A 30 7.68 8.74 -4.12
CA SER A 30 7.72 8.83 -2.68
C SER A 30 7.08 7.62 -2.00
N ILE A 31 7.59 7.26 -0.83
CA ILE A 31 6.92 6.33 0.09
C ILE A 31 5.85 7.12 0.85
N CYS A 32 4.58 6.89 0.50
CA CYS A 32 3.45 7.57 1.11
C CYS A 32 2.93 6.80 2.33
N ASN A 33 2.98 7.44 3.51
CA ASN A 33 2.60 6.84 4.78
C ASN A 33 1.22 7.29 5.29
N CYS A 34 0.44 8.01 4.48
CA CYS A 34 -0.82 8.58 4.93
C CYS A 34 -1.85 7.51 5.31
N ASN A 35 -2.75 7.86 6.23
CA ASN A 35 -3.85 6.97 6.66
C ASN A 35 -4.67 6.48 5.48
N THR A 36 -5.04 7.36 4.55
CA THR A 36 -5.83 7.00 3.36
C THR A 36 -5.17 5.88 2.56
N CYS A 37 -3.87 5.97 2.27
CA CYS A 37 -3.15 4.96 1.52
C CYS A 37 -3.06 3.64 2.30
N ARG A 38 -2.75 3.69 3.60
CA ARG A 38 -2.62 2.48 4.43
C ARG A 38 -3.95 1.74 4.57
N HIS A 39 -5.03 2.46 4.88
CA HIS A 39 -6.36 1.88 5.06
C HIS A 39 -7.03 1.48 3.74
N ALA A 40 -6.66 2.10 2.61
CA ALA A 40 -7.17 1.69 1.30
C ALA A 40 -6.47 0.45 0.75
N THR A 41 -5.18 0.27 1.01
CA THR A 41 -4.36 -0.82 0.44
C THR A 41 -4.12 -1.98 1.39
N GLY A 42 -4.36 -1.78 2.69
CA GLY A 42 -3.97 -2.72 3.74
C GLY A 42 -2.45 -2.83 3.93
N GLN A 43 -1.65 -1.98 3.29
CA GLN A 43 -0.19 -1.98 3.39
C GLN A 43 0.29 -0.89 4.36
N SER A 44 1.51 -1.03 4.92
CA SER A 44 2.06 -0.02 5.82
C SER A 44 2.41 1.30 5.13
N PHE A 45 2.51 1.30 3.80
CA PHE A 45 2.74 2.47 2.96
C PHE A 45 2.33 2.14 1.52
N ALA A 46 2.23 3.16 0.67
CA ALA A 46 2.01 2.98 -0.76
C ALA A 46 3.07 3.71 -1.58
N MET A 47 3.38 3.17 -2.75
CA MET A 47 4.23 3.81 -3.76
C MET A 47 3.48 3.87 -5.08
N TYR A 48 3.18 5.09 -5.50
CA TYR A 48 2.51 5.42 -6.74
C TYR A 48 3.50 6.17 -7.64
N VAL A 49 3.68 5.70 -8.87
CA VAL A 49 4.54 6.35 -9.88
C VAL A 49 3.67 7.15 -10.84
N ASP A 50 4.01 8.42 -11.06
CA ASP A 50 3.33 9.28 -12.03
C ASP A 50 3.47 8.73 -13.46
N LEU A 51 2.38 8.77 -14.21
CA LEU A 51 2.30 8.35 -15.60
C LEU A 51 2.25 9.56 -16.55
N ASP A 52 2.76 9.36 -17.77
CA ASP A 52 2.55 10.27 -18.90
C ASP A 52 1.23 9.94 -19.59
N GLY A 53 0.13 10.37 -18.97
CA GLY A 53 -1.23 10.11 -19.44
C GLY A 53 -1.89 8.85 -18.82
N PRO A 54 -3.09 8.49 -19.28
CA PRO A 54 -3.83 7.34 -18.76
C PRO A 54 -3.19 6.00 -19.16
N PRO A 55 -3.55 4.89 -18.49
CA PRO A 55 -3.18 3.55 -18.95
C PRO A 55 -3.63 3.30 -20.39
N LEU A 56 -2.79 2.60 -21.16
CA LEU A 56 -2.99 2.29 -22.57
C LEU A 56 -3.34 0.82 -22.75
N SER A 57 -4.13 0.55 -23.79
CA SER A 57 -4.52 -0.80 -24.17
C SER A 57 -3.33 -1.64 -24.62
N LEU A 58 -3.35 -2.93 -24.33
CA LEU A 58 -2.44 -3.91 -24.93
C LEU A 58 -2.94 -4.47 -26.26
N PHE A 59 -4.21 -4.25 -26.58
CA PHE A 59 -4.91 -4.93 -27.67
C PHE A 59 -5.44 -3.96 -28.73
N SER A 60 -5.66 -2.70 -28.34
CA SER A 60 -6.22 -1.67 -29.20
C SER A 60 -5.14 -0.64 -29.58
N THR A 61 -5.18 -0.20 -30.84
CA THR A 61 -4.30 0.85 -31.36
C THR A 61 -5.12 1.94 -32.01
N GLU A 62 -4.67 3.19 -31.88
CA GLU A 62 -5.21 4.35 -32.57
C GLU A 62 -4.22 4.85 -33.62
N THR A 63 -4.74 5.30 -34.76
CA THR A 63 -3.94 5.91 -35.82
C THR A 63 -4.17 7.41 -35.80
N SER A 64 -3.10 8.16 -35.62
CA SER A 64 -3.12 9.62 -35.64
C SER A 64 -3.43 10.16 -37.05
N SER A 65 -3.79 11.44 -37.14
CA SER A 65 -4.01 12.12 -38.42
C SER A 65 -2.78 12.17 -39.33
N THR A 66 -1.59 11.96 -38.77
CA THR A 66 -0.30 11.86 -39.48
C THR A 66 0.02 10.43 -39.93
N GLY A 67 -0.84 9.45 -39.64
CA GLY A 67 -0.66 8.04 -40.02
C GLY A 67 0.19 7.22 -39.06
N GLU A 68 0.64 7.79 -37.93
CA GLU A 68 1.37 7.04 -36.90
C GLU A 68 0.39 6.25 -36.03
N THR A 69 0.65 4.95 -35.89
CA THR A 69 -0.12 4.03 -35.04
C THR A 69 0.52 3.94 -33.65
N GLN A 70 -0.30 4.12 -32.60
CA GLN A 70 0.11 4.03 -31.20
C GLN A 70 -0.94 3.26 -30.38
N PRO A 71 -0.60 2.72 -29.20
CA PRO A 71 -1.59 2.10 -28.32
C PRO A 71 -2.72 3.08 -27.97
N ALA A 72 -3.96 2.61 -28.04
CA ALA A 72 -5.14 3.38 -27.68
C ALA A 72 -5.19 3.62 -26.16
N VAL A 73 -5.92 4.65 -25.71
CA VAL A 73 -6.24 4.80 -24.29
C VAL A 73 -7.12 3.63 -23.87
N ALA A 74 -6.76 2.95 -22.77
CA ALA A 74 -7.52 1.79 -22.32
C ALA A 74 -8.88 2.23 -21.77
N ASN A 75 -9.95 1.57 -22.20
CA ASN A 75 -11.22 1.64 -21.48
C ASN A 75 -11.14 0.71 -20.26
N LEU A 76 -10.84 1.28 -19.08
CA LEU A 76 -10.63 0.49 -17.87
C LEU A 76 -11.85 -0.33 -17.41
N ASP A 77 -13.06 0.08 -17.82
CA ASP A 77 -14.32 -0.60 -17.47
C ASP A 77 -14.64 -1.77 -18.43
N GLU A 78 -14.14 -1.72 -19.68
CA GLU A 78 -14.41 -2.74 -20.72
C GLU A 78 -13.22 -3.68 -20.96
N GLU A 79 -11.98 -3.18 -20.88
CA GLU A 79 -10.76 -3.92 -21.17
C GLU A 79 -10.17 -4.61 -19.93
N GLY A 80 -10.81 -4.44 -18.77
CA GLY A 80 -10.37 -5.02 -17.52
C GLY A 80 -11.54 -5.39 -16.60
N ASN A 81 -11.20 -6.11 -15.55
CA ASN A 81 -12.09 -6.33 -14.41
C ASN A 81 -11.54 -5.55 -13.22
N LEU A 82 -11.64 -4.22 -13.30
CA LEU A 82 -11.23 -3.31 -12.25
C LEU A 82 -12.47 -2.83 -11.46
N THR A 83 -12.32 -2.73 -10.15
CA THR A 83 -13.24 -2.02 -9.27
C THR A 83 -12.67 -0.63 -9.02
N THR A 84 -13.53 0.38 -9.15
CA THR A 84 -13.19 1.78 -8.88
C THR A 84 -13.72 2.19 -7.50
N TYR A 85 -12.88 2.83 -6.69
CA TYR A 85 -13.23 3.34 -5.37
C TYR A 85 -12.81 4.80 -5.21
N ALA A 86 -13.78 5.68 -4.97
CA ALA A 86 -13.53 7.09 -4.66
C ALA A 86 -12.98 7.21 -3.23
N SER A 87 -11.66 7.40 -3.10
CA SER A 87 -10.94 7.39 -1.82
C SER A 87 -10.73 8.79 -1.22
N SER A 88 -10.98 9.84 -2.00
CA SER A 88 -10.96 11.23 -1.58
C SER A 88 -11.77 12.07 -2.58
N GLU A 89 -11.97 13.35 -2.27
CA GLU A 89 -12.45 14.31 -3.27
C GLU A 89 -11.50 14.31 -4.49
N GLY A 90 -12.06 14.15 -5.69
CA GLY A 90 -11.33 14.04 -6.95
C GLY A 90 -10.48 12.76 -7.14
N GLY A 91 -10.26 11.96 -6.10
CA GLY A 91 -9.29 10.85 -6.11
C GLY A 91 -9.93 9.46 -6.19
N LYS A 92 -9.62 8.70 -7.24
CA LYS A 92 -10.14 7.35 -7.50
C LYS A 92 -9.03 6.32 -7.49
N ARG A 93 -9.25 5.19 -6.81
CA ARG A 93 -8.36 4.02 -6.80
C ARG A 93 -8.97 2.92 -7.64
N TYR A 94 -8.13 2.20 -8.38
CA TYR A 94 -8.53 1.11 -9.25
C TYR A 94 -7.81 -0.16 -8.80
N PHE A 95 -8.55 -1.22 -8.53
CA PHE A 95 -8.00 -2.51 -8.11
C PHE A 95 -8.70 -3.66 -8.81
N CYS A 96 -8.00 -4.77 -8.99
CA CYS A 96 -8.56 -5.94 -9.67
C CYS A 96 -9.71 -6.55 -8.87
N SER A 97 -10.89 -6.66 -9.46
CA SER A 97 -12.06 -7.28 -8.82
C SER A 97 -11.89 -8.78 -8.58
N THR A 98 -10.91 -9.42 -9.24
CA THR A 98 -10.63 -10.86 -9.11
C THR A 98 -9.60 -11.16 -8.02
N CYS A 99 -8.47 -10.45 -7.97
CA CYS A 99 -7.38 -10.74 -7.02
C CYS A 99 -7.10 -9.63 -6.01
N GLY A 100 -7.83 -8.51 -6.04
CA GLY A 100 -7.69 -7.40 -5.10
C GLY A 100 -6.49 -6.47 -5.36
N ALA A 101 -5.62 -6.81 -6.33
CA ALA A 101 -4.41 -6.03 -6.59
C ALA A 101 -4.71 -4.58 -6.98
N HIS A 102 -4.16 -3.64 -6.24
CA HIS A 102 -4.23 -2.23 -6.60
C HIS A 102 -3.36 -1.96 -7.84
N MET A 103 -3.94 -1.29 -8.82
CA MET A 103 -3.33 -1.04 -10.11
C MET A 103 -3.03 0.44 -10.32
N PHE A 104 -4.02 1.30 -10.11
CA PHE A 104 -3.94 2.72 -10.45
C PHE A 104 -4.55 3.63 -9.39
N PHE A 105 -4.12 4.88 -9.43
CA PHE A 105 -4.77 6.00 -8.78
C PHE A 105 -4.93 7.12 -9.81
N SER A 106 -6.10 7.74 -9.84
CA SER A 106 -6.32 8.96 -10.62
C SER A 106 -6.82 10.07 -9.71
N VAL A 107 -6.39 11.29 -9.98
CA VAL A 107 -6.84 12.47 -9.24
C VAL A 107 -7.10 13.62 -10.19
N GLU A 108 -8.29 14.20 -10.10
CA GLU A 108 -8.65 15.42 -10.81
C GLU A 108 -8.06 16.64 -10.10
N ASP A 109 -7.32 17.48 -10.81
CA ASP A 109 -6.82 18.74 -10.28
C ASP A 109 -7.99 19.73 -10.15
N PRO A 110 -8.30 20.22 -8.93
CA PRO A 110 -9.44 21.11 -8.71
C PRO A 110 -9.29 22.48 -9.42
N LYS A 111 -8.08 22.84 -9.89
CA LYS A 111 -7.83 24.13 -10.55
C LYS A 111 -8.19 24.12 -12.03
N ASP A 112 -7.92 23.02 -12.73
CA ASP A 112 -8.08 22.95 -14.19
C ASP A 112 -8.83 21.71 -14.69
N GLY A 113 -9.28 20.83 -13.79
CA GLY A 113 -10.05 19.63 -14.11
C GLY A 113 -9.23 18.53 -14.80
N LYS A 114 -7.91 18.69 -14.93
CA LYS A 114 -7.08 17.65 -15.55
C LYS A 114 -6.91 16.48 -14.62
N VAL A 115 -7.02 15.28 -15.18
CA VAL A 115 -6.81 14.04 -14.45
C VAL A 115 -5.34 13.65 -14.52
N ARG A 116 -4.67 13.58 -13.37
CA ARG A 116 -3.36 12.93 -13.24
C ARG A 116 -3.55 11.45 -12.97
N TRP A 117 -2.69 10.63 -13.57
CA TRP A 117 -2.69 9.18 -13.41
C TRP A 117 -1.39 8.72 -12.78
N GLU A 118 -1.52 7.78 -11.85
CA GLU A 118 -0.41 7.14 -11.17
C GLU A 118 -0.63 5.62 -11.17
N ALA A 119 0.45 4.85 -11.29
CA ALA A 119 0.41 3.40 -11.17
C ALA A 119 0.98 2.94 -9.83
N CYS A 120 0.37 1.89 -9.27
CA CYS A 120 0.95 1.15 -8.16
C CYS A 120 2.28 0.53 -8.60
N ALA A 121 3.40 0.95 -7.99
CA ALA A 121 4.72 0.57 -8.50
C ALA A 121 5.00 -0.95 -8.44
N GLY A 122 4.28 -1.71 -7.60
CA GLY A 122 4.41 -3.17 -7.51
C GLY A 122 3.85 -3.93 -8.71
N VAL A 123 2.97 -3.32 -9.52
CA VAL A 123 2.36 -3.96 -10.69
C VAL A 123 3.19 -3.84 -11.96
N LEU A 124 4.28 -3.06 -11.92
CA LEU A 124 5.18 -2.88 -13.06
C LEU A 124 5.94 -4.18 -13.36
N GLU A 125 6.02 -4.52 -14.64
CA GLU A 125 6.90 -5.59 -15.12
C GLU A 125 8.38 -5.24 -14.90
N ARG A 126 8.72 -3.94 -14.98
CA ARG A 126 10.06 -3.41 -14.77
C ARG A 126 10.04 -2.21 -13.83
N PHE A 127 10.66 -2.36 -12.67
CA PHE A 127 10.88 -1.28 -11.71
C PHE A 127 12.19 -0.53 -11.98
N ASP A 128 13.29 -1.28 -12.16
CA ASP A 128 14.63 -0.71 -12.34
C ASP A 128 14.73 0.13 -13.62
N GLY A 129 15.33 1.31 -13.50
CA GLY A 129 15.43 2.30 -14.59
C GLY A 129 14.12 3.03 -14.90
N ILE A 130 13.00 2.64 -14.30
CA ILE A 130 11.71 3.32 -14.44
C ILE A 130 11.41 4.18 -13.21
N VAL A 131 11.60 3.62 -12.02
CA VAL A 131 11.26 4.26 -10.75
C VAL A 131 12.53 4.51 -9.93
N THR A 132 12.61 5.64 -9.24
CA THR A 132 13.58 5.90 -8.18
C THR A 132 12.86 6.37 -6.93
N ILE A 133 13.25 5.87 -5.74
CA ILE A 133 12.64 6.27 -4.47
C ILE A 133 13.37 7.49 -3.94
N ASP A 134 12.64 8.59 -3.68
CA ASP A 134 13.27 9.87 -3.33
C ASP A 134 13.06 10.32 -1.88
N LYS A 135 11.93 10.00 -1.23
CA LYS A 135 11.63 10.41 0.15
C LYS A 135 10.47 9.65 0.78
N HIS A 136 10.30 9.82 2.09
CA HIS A 136 9.06 9.51 2.83
C HIS A 136 8.21 10.76 2.99
N ILE A 137 6.91 10.64 2.73
CA ILE A 137 5.91 11.70 2.91
C ILE A 137 4.78 11.24 3.83
N PHE A 138 4.04 12.22 4.37
CA PHE A 138 2.91 12.00 5.30
C PHE A 138 3.27 11.18 6.54
N LEU A 139 4.48 11.35 7.07
CA LEU A 139 4.88 10.68 8.29
C LEU A 139 4.12 11.19 9.53
N GLY A 140 3.51 12.37 9.46
CA GLY A 140 2.65 12.86 10.54
C GLY A 140 1.45 11.96 10.85
N ASP A 141 1.00 11.17 9.87
CA ASP A 141 -0.06 10.17 10.06
C ASP A 141 0.46 8.90 10.74
N THR A 142 1.78 8.77 10.89
CA THR A 142 2.44 7.70 11.64
C THR A 142 2.74 8.18 13.05
N LEU A 143 2.46 7.36 14.06
CA LEU A 143 2.79 7.70 15.45
C LEU A 143 4.24 7.33 15.79
N ASP A 144 4.76 6.30 15.14
CA ASP A 144 6.04 5.65 15.41
C ASP A 144 7.05 5.80 14.26
N GLY A 145 6.75 6.66 13.27
CA GLY A 145 7.54 6.83 12.06
C GLY A 145 7.32 5.76 10.99
N GLY A 146 6.49 4.74 11.25
CA GLY A 146 6.11 3.71 10.27
C GLY A 146 7.29 3.08 9.52
N ALA A 147 7.12 2.90 8.21
CA ALA A 147 8.14 2.27 7.36
C ALA A 147 9.44 3.06 7.23
N SER A 148 9.47 4.34 7.62
CA SER A 148 10.69 5.17 7.55
C SER A 148 11.78 4.75 8.53
N LYS A 149 11.44 3.92 9.52
CA LYS A 149 12.39 3.28 10.45
C LYS A 149 13.14 2.12 9.81
N HIS A 150 12.50 1.43 8.85
CA HIS A 150 13.06 0.23 8.21
C HIS A 150 13.67 0.57 6.84
N ILE A 151 12.99 1.41 6.06
CA ILE A 151 13.42 1.81 4.72
C ILE A 151 14.07 3.19 4.81
N THR A 152 15.33 3.20 5.24
CA THR A 152 16.04 4.44 5.56
C THR A 152 16.87 5.00 4.40
N ARG A 153 17.20 4.16 3.43
CA ARG A 153 18.11 4.46 2.32
C ARG A 153 17.61 3.85 1.01
N TYR A 154 17.92 4.50 -0.10
CA TYR A 154 17.73 3.98 -1.46
C TYR A 154 18.83 4.50 -2.38
N GLY A 155 19.36 3.66 -3.27
CA GLY A 155 20.42 4.07 -4.20
C GLY A 155 21.67 4.66 -3.52
N GLY A 156 22.03 4.18 -2.32
CA GLY A 156 23.14 4.71 -1.51
C GLY A 156 22.82 5.97 -0.69
N ASN A 157 21.70 6.66 -0.97
CA ASN A 157 21.32 7.91 -0.33
C ASN A 157 20.37 7.68 0.85
N THR A 158 20.49 8.50 1.89
CA THR A 158 19.51 8.54 2.99
C THR A 158 18.24 9.23 2.50
N LEU A 159 17.10 8.58 2.70
CA LEU A 159 15.80 9.12 2.30
C LEU A 159 15.40 10.28 3.25
N PRO A 160 15.12 11.48 2.72
CA PRO A 160 14.47 12.55 3.46
C PRO A 160 13.08 12.13 3.95
N ARG A 161 12.63 12.78 5.02
CA ARG A 161 11.38 12.48 5.72
C ARG A 161 10.57 13.74 5.88
N TYR A 162 9.30 13.70 5.51
CA TYR A 162 8.40 14.85 5.61
C TYR A 162 7.15 14.49 6.39
N LYS A 163 6.73 15.42 7.26
CA LYS A 163 5.49 15.29 8.03
C LYS A 163 4.26 15.23 7.13
N ALA A 164 4.26 15.96 6.01
CA ALA A 164 3.16 16.06 5.04
C ALA A 164 3.67 15.83 3.58
N LEU A 165 2.91 16.28 2.57
CA LEU A 165 3.19 16.06 1.14
C LEU A 165 4.53 16.69 0.69
N ARG A 166 4.76 18.00 0.95
CA ARG A 166 6.03 18.69 0.64
C ARG A 166 6.05 20.14 1.16
N SER A 167 6.74 20.40 2.28
CA SER A 167 7.21 21.75 2.62
C SER A 167 8.62 21.68 3.24
N PRO A 168 9.56 22.58 2.92
CA PRO A 168 10.88 22.62 3.57
C PRO A 168 10.79 22.70 5.11
N GLY A 169 9.72 23.29 5.64
CA GLY A 169 9.44 23.36 7.08
C GLY A 169 8.93 22.06 7.72
N ASP A 170 8.59 21.04 6.92
CA ASP A 170 8.01 19.77 7.40
C ASP A 170 9.06 18.64 7.47
N ALA A 171 10.34 18.95 7.30
CA ALA A 171 11.41 17.96 7.37
C ALA A 171 11.51 17.37 8.78
N LEU A 172 11.63 16.04 8.87
CA LEU A 172 11.70 15.31 10.13
C LEU A 172 13.07 14.64 10.30
N PRO A 173 13.59 14.56 11.54
CA PRO A 173 14.82 13.81 11.81
C PRO A 173 14.63 12.31 11.56
N HIS A 174 15.74 11.59 11.43
CA HIS A 174 15.75 10.17 11.09
C HIS A 174 15.00 9.30 12.12
N ASP A 175 15.14 9.63 13.39
CA ASP A 175 14.58 8.96 14.55
C ASP A 175 13.23 9.54 15.01
N TRP A 176 12.61 10.41 14.20
CA TRP A 176 11.34 11.04 14.54
C TRP A 176 10.25 10.04 14.92
N ASN A 177 9.57 10.32 16.04
CA ASN A 177 8.31 9.72 16.47
C ASN A 177 7.36 10.85 16.87
N HIS A 178 6.06 10.58 16.84
CA HIS A 178 5.09 11.51 17.38
C HIS A 178 5.31 11.68 18.89
N THR A 179 5.42 12.92 19.34
CA THR A 179 5.46 13.24 20.78
C THR A 179 4.03 13.57 21.21
N PRO A 180 3.41 12.76 22.09
CA PRO A 180 2.04 12.99 22.52
C PRO A 180 1.85 14.41 23.05
N GLN A 181 0.85 15.12 22.53
CA GLN A 181 0.41 16.43 22.98
C GLN A 181 -0.81 16.29 23.90
N PRO A 182 -1.07 17.25 24.80
CA PRO A 182 -2.27 17.24 25.65
C PRO A 182 -3.59 17.19 24.86
N SER A 183 -3.59 17.62 23.60
CA SER A 183 -4.73 17.54 22.68
C SER A 183 -4.96 16.13 22.13
N ASP A 184 -4.00 15.22 22.26
CA ASP A 184 -4.09 13.84 21.77
C ASP A 184 -4.85 12.94 22.74
N THR A 185 -5.64 13.52 23.66
CA THR A 185 -6.52 12.80 24.56
C THR A 185 -7.50 11.93 23.78
N THR A 186 -7.13 10.68 23.52
CA THR A 186 -8.08 9.59 23.44
C THR A 186 -8.50 9.28 24.87
N THR A 187 -9.68 9.76 25.24
CA THR A 187 -10.39 9.49 26.51
C THR A 187 -10.87 8.04 26.60
N THR A 188 -10.00 7.08 26.31
CA THR A 188 -10.28 5.67 26.47
C THR A 188 -9.16 5.10 27.33
N PRO A 189 -9.47 4.36 28.41
CA PRO A 189 -8.48 3.54 29.08
C PRO A 189 -7.70 2.75 28.01
N SER A 190 -6.42 2.51 28.28
CA SER A 190 -5.57 1.57 27.56
C SER A 190 -6.20 0.17 27.59
N ASN A 191 -7.28 -0.04 26.84
CA ASN A 191 -7.63 -1.36 26.41
C ASN A 191 -6.52 -1.73 25.44
N ASP A 192 -5.86 -2.85 25.69
CA ASP A 192 -4.81 -3.47 24.89
C ASP A 192 -5.35 -3.92 23.50
N LEU A 193 -6.19 -3.10 22.87
CA LEU A 193 -6.90 -3.36 21.62
C LEU A 193 -6.37 -2.40 20.55
N LEU A 194 -5.84 -2.97 19.48
CA LEU A 194 -5.46 -2.25 18.27
C LEU A 194 -6.61 -2.34 17.26
N HIS A 195 -7.19 -1.19 16.89
CA HIS A 195 -8.27 -1.12 15.92
C HIS A 195 -7.73 -1.19 14.48
N PHE A 196 -8.24 -2.15 13.70
CA PHE A 196 -8.00 -2.30 12.28
C PHE A 196 -9.28 -2.04 11.50
N HIS A 197 -9.19 -1.25 10.45
CA HIS A 197 -10.31 -1.03 9.54
C HIS A 197 -9.82 -0.70 8.13
N CYS A 198 -10.64 -0.99 7.13
CA CYS A 198 -10.43 -0.46 5.79
C CYS A 198 -10.86 1.02 5.73
N LEU A 199 -10.52 1.72 4.63
CA LEU A 199 -10.83 3.15 4.51
C LEU A 199 -12.32 3.46 4.64
N CYS A 200 -13.19 2.64 4.04
CA CYS A 200 -14.65 2.79 4.14
C CYS A 200 -15.25 2.24 5.44
N LYS A 201 -14.44 1.61 6.30
CA LYS A 201 -14.83 0.97 7.56
C LYS A 201 -15.84 -0.18 7.44
N SER A 202 -16.13 -0.66 6.24
CA SER A 202 -16.95 -1.87 6.04
C SER A 202 -16.28 -3.10 6.65
N ILE A 203 -14.95 -3.12 6.70
CA ILE A 203 -14.14 -4.03 7.49
C ILE A 203 -13.67 -3.26 8.73
N SER A 204 -13.96 -3.80 9.91
CA SER A 204 -13.55 -3.25 11.20
C SER A 204 -13.41 -4.38 12.22
N PHE A 205 -12.27 -4.45 12.89
CA PHE A 205 -12.01 -5.43 13.95
C PHE A 205 -10.92 -4.91 14.89
N HIS A 206 -10.80 -5.50 16.06
CA HIS A 206 -9.73 -5.19 17.00
C HIS A 206 -8.81 -6.39 17.16
N ILE A 207 -7.54 -6.13 17.42
CA ILE A 207 -6.56 -7.14 17.79
C ILE A 207 -6.13 -6.88 19.23
N GLU A 208 -6.25 -7.90 20.09
CA GLU A 208 -5.76 -7.86 21.46
C GLU A 208 -4.23 -7.94 21.50
N ARG A 209 -3.59 -7.25 22.44
CA ARG A 209 -2.16 -7.41 22.70
C ARG A 209 -1.93 -8.75 23.39
N PRO A 210 -0.97 -9.57 22.92
CA PRO A 210 -0.59 -10.77 23.65
C PRO A 210 0.08 -10.40 24.97
N THR A 211 -0.30 -11.08 26.04
CA THR A 211 0.24 -10.85 27.39
C THR A 211 1.10 -12.01 27.88
N ILE A 212 0.96 -13.18 27.27
CA ILE A 212 1.65 -14.43 27.66
C ILE A 212 2.07 -15.18 26.40
N ILE A 213 3.26 -15.80 26.45
CA ILE A 213 3.69 -16.82 25.50
C ILE A 213 3.86 -18.11 26.32
N THR A 214 3.08 -19.14 25.99
CA THR A 214 3.07 -20.42 26.71
C THR A 214 4.05 -21.42 26.09
N ASN A 215 4.11 -21.47 24.77
CA ASN A 215 5.00 -22.35 24.01
C ASN A 215 5.69 -21.58 22.87
N PRO A 216 6.85 -20.96 23.13
CA PRO A 216 7.55 -20.15 22.14
C PRO A 216 7.92 -20.87 20.84
N SER A 217 8.08 -22.20 20.85
CA SER A 217 8.37 -22.96 19.63
C SER A 217 7.15 -23.15 18.72
N GLU A 218 5.95 -23.13 19.28
CA GLU A 218 4.69 -23.27 18.52
C GLU A 218 4.04 -21.92 18.24
N GLU A 219 4.23 -20.94 19.14
CA GLU A 219 3.68 -19.59 19.05
C GLU A 219 4.67 -18.61 18.40
N TRP A 220 5.27 -19.00 17.28
CA TRP A 220 6.32 -18.24 16.59
C TRP A 220 5.87 -16.85 16.08
N TRP A 221 4.57 -16.62 15.99
CA TRP A 221 3.96 -15.32 15.67
C TRP A 221 4.03 -14.33 16.83
N PHE A 222 4.40 -14.75 18.04
CA PHE A 222 4.70 -13.84 19.15
C PHE A 222 6.20 -13.56 19.24
N VAL A 223 6.53 -12.28 19.35
CA VAL A 223 7.89 -11.78 19.54
C VAL A 223 8.00 -11.24 20.97
N PRO A 224 8.80 -11.87 21.84
CA PRO A 224 8.98 -11.40 23.20
C PRO A 224 9.68 -10.03 23.22
N GLY A 225 9.38 -9.25 24.27
CA GLY A 225 10.08 -8.01 24.56
C GLY A 225 11.58 -8.23 24.81
N LYS A 226 12.41 -7.19 24.63
CA LYS A 226 13.86 -7.28 24.92
C LYS A 226 14.12 -7.36 26.41
N THR A 227 13.23 -6.78 27.21
CA THR A 227 13.22 -6.81 28.67
C THR A 227 11.87 -7.34 29.17
N PRO A 228 11.76 -7.83 30.42
CA PRO A 228 10.49 -8.30 30.97
C PRO A 228 9.37 -7.25 31.02
N SER A 229 9.73 -5.97 31.04
CA SER A 229 8.78 -4.85 30.99
C SER A 229 8.35 -4.47 29.57
N ASP A 230 9.07 -4.94 28.55
CA ASP A 230 8.71 -4.66 27.16
C ASP A 230 7.48 -5.50 26.75
N PRO A 231 6.55 -4.93 25.99
CA PRO A 231 5.38 -5.67 25.54
C PRO A 231 5.76 -6.78 24.57
N ILE A 232 5.00 -7.88 24.61
CA ILE A 232 5.00 -8.88 23.55
C ILE A 232 4.35 -8.25 22.30
N ARG A 233 4.89 -8.59 21.13
CA ARG A 233 4.44 -8.08 19.83
C ARG A 233 4.11 -9.21 18.88
N TYR A 234 3.33 -8.91 17.86
CA TYR A 234 3.14 -9.81 16.74
C TYR A 234 4.35 -9.79 15.81
N SER A 235 4.69 -10.95 15.26
CA SER A 235 5.67 -11.06 14.19
C SER A 235 5.14 -10.38 12.93
N THR A 236 5.98 -9.55 12.33
CA THR A 236 5.69 -8.85 11.09
C THR A 236 6.87 -8.98 10.14
N GLU A 237 6.58 -9.01 8.85
CA GLU A 237 7.61 -9.15 7.82
C GLU A 237 7.32 -8.32 6.58
N TYR A 238 8.39 -8.09 5.81
CA TYR A 238 8.30 -7.58 4.45
C TYR A 238 8.57 -8.69 3.46
N CYS A 239 7.66 -8.84 2.50
CA CYS A 239 7.84 -9.74 1.37
C CYS A 239 8.06 -8.95 0.07
N PHE A 240 9.06 -9.39 -0.69
CA PHE A 240 9.49 -8.79 -1.96
C PHE A 240 9.27 -9.70 -3.16
N CYS A 241 8.60 -10.84 -2.96
CA CYS A 241 8.42 -11.81 -4.04
C CYS A 241 7.44 -11.28 -5.11
N THR A 242 7.53 -11.88 -6.30
CA THR A 242 6.68 -11.48 -7.44
C THR A 242 5.20 -11.65 -7.17
N SER A 243 4.78 -12.73 -6.51
CA SER A 243 3.36 -12.95 -6.23
C SER A 243 2.81 -11.91 -5.25
N CYS A 244 3.53 -11.57 -4.18
CA CYS A 244 3.07 -10.59 -3.18
C CYS A 244 2.97 -9.17 -3.75
N ARG A 245 3.95 -8.72 -4.54
CA ARG A 245 3.85 -7.38 -5.14
C ARG A 245 2.72 -7.27 -6.17
N LEU A 246 2.48 -8.35 -6.93
CA LEU A 246 1.40 -8.39 -7.92
C LEU A 246 0.02 -8.61 -7.28
N SER A 247 -0.05 -9.16 -6.06
CA SER A 247 -1.31 -9.36 -5.33
C SER A 247 -1.75 -8.11 -4.58
N SER A 248 -0.80 -7.35 -4.03
CA SER A 248 -1.08 -6.11 -3.26
C SER A 248 -1.04 -4.86 -4.14
N GLY A 249 -0.26 -4.88 -5.22
CA GLY A 249 0.13 -3.69 -5.98
C GLY A 249 1.29 -2.91 -5.36
N CYS A 250 1.80 -3.31 -4.20
CA CYS A 250 2.91 -2.62 -3.53
C CYS A 250 4.22 -3.35 -3.76
N VAL A 251 5.30 -2.61 -4.05
CA VAL A 251 6.64 -3.19 -4.30
C VAL A 251 7.15 -4.00 -3.11
N VAL A 252 6.74 -3.61 -1.91
CA VAL A 252 7.00 -4.31 -0.65
C VAL A 252 5.66 -4.58 0.01
N THR A 253 5.34 -5.85 0.22
CA THR A 253 4.11 -6.25 0.92
C THR A 253 4.43 -6.44 2.39
N THR A 254 3.59 -5.89 3.27
CA THR A 254 3.73 -6.08 4.72
C THR A 254 2.79 -7.17 5.21
N TRP A 255 3.31 -8.12 5.98
CA TRP A 255 2.52 -9.14 6.65
C TRP A 255 2.59 -8.99 8.16
N SER A 256 1.49 -9.28 8.82
CA SER A 256 1.40 -9.43 10.29
C SER A 256 0.75 -10.77 10.59
N TYR A 257 1.39 -11.56 11.44
CA TYR A 257 0.86 -12.87 11.84
C TYR A 257 0.14 -12.74 13.16
N VAL A 258 -1.18 -12.92 13.13
CA VAL A 258 -2.05 -12.74 14.30
C VAL A 258 -2.93 -13.98 14.44
N PRO A 259 -2.94 -14.66 15.61
CA PRO A 259 -3.87 -15.75 15.89
C PRO A 259 -5.32 -15.29 15.81
N PHE A 260 -6.19 -16.17 15.35
CA PHE A 260 -7.60 -15.85 15.22
C PHE A 260 -8.24 -15.51 16.58
N ASP A 261 -7.83 -16.20 17.65
CA ASP A 261 -8.35 -15.99 19.00
C ASP A 261 -8.01 -14.61 19.58
N CYS A 262 -7.02 -13.91 19.00
CA CYS A 262 -6.68 -12.53 19.37
C CYS A 262 -7.47 -11.48 18.54
N THR A 263 -8.35 -11.91 17.63
CA THR A 263 -9.08 -11.03 16.70
C THR A 263 -10.55 -10.92 17.10
N LEU A 264 -10.96 -9.71 17.47
CA LEU A 264 -12.34 -9.37 17.83
C LEU A 264 -13.03 -8.66 16.66
N VAL A 265 -13.92 -9.37 15.96
CA VAL A 265 -14.70 -8.78 14.87
C VAL A 265 -15.87 -7.98 15.46
N SER A 266 -16.01 -6.70 15.09
CA SER A 266 -17.15 -5.90 15.54
C SER A 266 -18.44 -6.41 14.89
N SER A 267 -19.45 -6.72 15.71
CA SER A 267 -20.77 -7.21 15.24
C SER A 267 -21.59 -6.16 14.48
N GLU A 268 -21.17 -4.90 14.51
CA GLU A 268 -21.83 -3.77 13.83
C GLU A 268 -21.31 -3.62 12.39
N CYS A 269 -21.55 -4.63 11.55
CA CYS A 269 -21.46 -4.41 10.10
C CYS A 269 -22.81 -3.82 9.64
N PRO A 270 -22.89 -2.56 9.15
CA PRO A 270 -24.16 -1.92 8.80
C PRO A 270 -24.88 -2.51 7.57
N SER A 271 -24.27 -3.50 6.90
CA SER A 271 -24.81 -4.12 5.70
C SER A 271 -24.95 -5.63 5.90
N GLU A 272 -26.18 -6.16 5.82
CA GLU A 272 -26.44 -7.61 5.85
C GLU A 272 -25.73 -8.40 4.73
N HIS A 273 -25.19 -7.70 3.72
CA HIS A 273 -24.51 -8.30 2.57
C HIS A 273 -23.02 -8.61 2.75
N ASN A 274 -22.37 -8.15 3.83
CA ASN A 274 -20.93 -8.32 4.03
C ASN A 274 -20.61 -8.82 5.45
N LYS A 275 -21.13 -9.99 5.83
CA LYS A 275 -20.52 -10.72 6.96
C LYS A 275 -19.09 -11.07 6.54
N LEU A 276 -18.12 -10.54 7.28
CA LEU A 276 -16.71 -10.83 7.08
C LEU A 276 -16.48 -12.31 7.40
N GLU A 277 -16.54 -13.15 6.38
CA GLU A 277 -16.16 -14.55 6.50
C GLU A 277 -14.64 -14.60 6.43
N VAL A 278 -13.99 -14.53 7.59
CA VAL A 278 -12.56 -14.84 7.70
C VAL A 278 -12.41 -16.33 7.41
N LYS A 279 -12.22 -16.66 6.14
CA LYS A 279 -11.97 -18.04 5.73
C LYS A 279 -10.61 -18.44 6.29
N HIS A 280 -10.54 -19.59 6.95
CA HIS A 280 -9.28 -20.23 7.33
C HIS A 280 -8.47 -20.50 6.06
N ILE A 281 -7.60 -19.57 5.67
CA ILE A 281 -6.55 -19.84 4.70
C ILE A 281 -5.50 -20.59 5.50
N HIS A 282 -5.57 -21.92 5.43
CA HIS A 282 -4.61 -22.92 5.89
C HIS A 282 -3.64 -22.44 7.00
N GLN A 283 -3.86 -22.88 8.24
CA GLN A 283 -2.85 -22.71 9.31
C GLN A 283 -1.52 -23.26 8.81
N PRO A 284 -0.45 -22.46 8.70
CA PRO A 284 0.87 -23.01 8.50
C PRO A 284 1.20 -23.82 9.76
N THR A 285 1.14 -25.14 9.64
CA THR A 285 1.55 -26.07 10.72
C THR A 285 3.07 -26.07 10.91
N GLN A 286 3.80 -25.34 10.07
CA GLN A 286 5.25 -25.19 10.13
C GLN A 286 5.64 -23.74 9.85
N LYS A 287 6.71 -23.30 10.53
CA LYS A 287 7.41 -22.06 10.21
C LYS A 287 7.69 -22.04 8.71
N PRO A 288 7.36 -20.96 7.97
CA PRO A 288 7.74 -20.87 6.57
C PRO A 288 9.26 -21.06 6.45
N ASP A 289 9.65 -22.07 5.67
CA ASP A 289 11.05 -22.38 5.37
C ASP A 289 11.57 -21.26 4.43
N HIS A 290 12.05 -20.18 5.02
CA HIS A 290 12.74 -19.14 4.29
C HIS A 290 14.17 -19.61 4.00
N GLN A 291 14.32 -20.50 3.02
CA GLN A 291 15.58 -20.60 2.31
C GLN A 291 15.69 -19.38 1.38
N LEU A 292 16.51 -18.42 1.81
CA LEU A 292 17.07 -17.38 0.94
C LEU A 292 18.06 -18.00 -0.04
#